data_AF-A0A7G5H1U8-F1
#
_entry.id   AF-A0A7G5H1U8-F1
#
_cell.length_a   1.000
_cell.length_b   1.000
_cell.length_c   1.000
_cell.angle_alpha   90.00
_cell.angle_beta   90.00
_cell.angle_gamma   90.00
#
_symmetry.space_group_name_H-M   'P 1'
#
loop_
_entity.id
_entity.type
_entity.pdbx_description
1 polymer ?
#
loop_
_entity_poly.entity_id
_entity_poly.type
_entity_poly.pdbx_seq_one_letter_code
_entity_poly.pdbx_strand_id
1 'polypeptide(L)'
;MSLSRLIALFFLIGICSCQRQSSQPMPIVLKDAPCDCAFISGQPTYIVNETPDSLTMYYLAVWKHKFMERNGLNESRFNTLIKYVSGALQPWREGVSFRVDFVYEQDWLRIRYSEQFRVNYDPETTKAYVVDVPRGVYLTESQILFRQPWDNVQPIQIGAKLAFSSCADACQALKTKTKYPVLKPSEVLFYAPTPLQTIPSNEPYLFSAGTIDSTANRCVFGRINLVTGEAQASEGPCWIN
;
A
#
# COMPACT_ATOMS: atom_id res chain seq x y z
N MET A 1 95.49 8.07 -13.31
CA MET A 1 95.48 7.86 -14.78
C MET A 1 94.19 7.15 -15.16
N SER A 2 93.55 7.64 -16.23
CA SER A 2 92.26 7.29 -16.89
C SER A 2 91.02 7.14 -15.99
N LEU A 3 89.99 8.00 -16.04
CA LEU A 3 89.30 8.69 -17.14
C LEU A 3 88.72 7.73 -18.19
N SER A 4 87.50 7.22 -17.94
CA SER A 4 86.62 6.66 -18.97
C SER A 4 85.21 7.20 -18.81
N ARG A 5 84.79 7.87 -19.87
CA ARG A 5 83.49 8.48 -20.15
C ARG A 5 82.42 7.39 -20.25
N LEU A 6 81.20 7.67 -19.79
CA LEU A 6 80.02 7.35 -20.60
C LEU A 6 78.83 8.23 -20.22
N ILE A 7 78.32 8.88 -21.26
CA ILE A 7 77.21 9.82 -21.31
C ILE A 7 75.92 9.02 -21.15
N ALA A 8 75.11 9.33 -20.14
CA ALA A 8 73.75 8.81 -20.01
C ALA A 8 72.75 9.95 -20.29
N LEU A 9 72.09 9.83 -21.43
CA LEU A 9 71.00 10.67 -21.93
C LEU A 9 69.94 10.96 -20.85
N PHE A 10 69.71 12.25 -20.59
CA PHE A 10 68.50 12.73 -19.95
C PHE A 10 67.30 12.51 -20.88
N PHE A 11 66.46 11.51 -20.58
CA PHE A 11 65.14 11.35 -21.21
C PHE A 11 64.15 12.33 -20.57
N LEU A 12 63.96 13.47 -21.23
CA LEU A 12 62.85 14.40 -21.03
C LEU A 12 61.55 13.74 -21.55
N ILE A 13 60.89 12.95 -20.73
CA ILE A 13 59.50 12.56 -20.96
C ILE A 13 58.62 13.63 -20.31
N GLY A 14 58.21 14.60 -21.13
CA GLY A 14 57.17 15.56 -20.78
C GLY A 14 55.87 14.82 -20.51
N ILE A 15 55.55 14.67 -19.22
CA ILE A 15 54.25 14.17 -18.77
C ILE A 15 53.25 15.28 -19.11
N CYS A 16 52.63 15.20 -20.29
CA CYS A 16 51.38 15.90 -20.58
C CYS A 16 50.35 15.40 -19.57
N SER A 17 50.32 16.04 -18.41
CA SER A 17 49.28 15.88 -17.41
C SER A 17 48.02 16.48 -18.03
N CYS A 18 47.29 15.67 -18.79
CA CYS A 18 45.88 15.90 -19.03
C CYS A 18 45.23 15.92 -17.66
N GLN A 19 45.09 17.11 -17.08
CA GLN A 19 44.16 17.37 -15.99
C GLN A 19 42.78 17.01 -16.55
N ARG A 20 42.40 15.74 -16.39
CA ARG A 20 41.00 15.32 -16.40
C ARG A 20 40.37 16.14 -15.29
N GLN A 21 39.79 17.25 -15.68
CA GLN A 21 38.94 18.06 -14.83
C GLN A 21 37.84 17.11 -14.40
N SER A 22 37.97 16.56 -13.20
CA SER A 22 36.92 15.79 -12.54
C SER A 22 35.79 16.77 -12.38
N SER A 23 34.88 16.77 -13.35
CA SER A 23 33.58 17.38 -13.22
C SER A 23 32.89 16.59 -12.12
N GLN A 24 33.11 16.98 -10.86
CA GLN A 24 32.32 16.47 -9.78
C GLN A 24 30.86 16.72 -10.17
N PRO A 25 30.03 15.68 -10.24
CA PRO A 25 28.63 15.86 -10.60
C PRO A 25 28.05 16.90 -9.67
N MET A 26 27.34 17.88 -10.24
CA MET A 26 26.70 18.93 -9.43
C MET A 26 25.84 18.27 -8.34
N PRO A 27 25.83 18.83 -7.13
CA PRO A 27 24.98 18.29 -6.06
C PRO A 27 23.52 18.23 -6.54
N ILE A 28 22.92 17.05 -6.37
CA ILE A 28 21.51 16.82 -6.74
C ILE A 28 20.64 17.71 -5.85
N VAL A 29 20.00 18.71 -6.45
CA VAL A 29 19.04 19.57 -5.76
C VAL A 29 17.68 18.90 -5.81
N LEU A 30 17.24 18.36 -4.68
CA LEU A 30 15.92 17.79 -4.52
C LEU A 30 14.87 18.91 -4.55
N LYS A 31 14.05 18.93 -5.62
CA LYS A 31 12.94 19.86 -5.73
C LYS A 31 11.80 19.41 -4.83
N ASP A 32 11.21 20.34 -4.10
CA ASP A 32 10.03 20.05 -3.29
C ASP A 32 8.84 19.70 -4.18
N ALA A 33 8.23 18.55 -3.92
CA ALA A 33 7.03 18.11 -4.63
C ALA A 33 5.77 18.72 -4.00
N PRO A 34 4.65 18.93 -4.71
CA PRO A 34 3.41 19.33 -4.05
C PRO A 34 2.87 18.20 -3.15
N CYS A 35 2.20 18.57 -2.06
CA CYS A 35 1.43 17.66 -1.21
C CYS A 35 -0.05 17.60 -1.65
N ASP A 36 -0.29 17.41 -2.95
CA ASP A 36 -1.62 17.25 -3.53
C ASP A 36 -2.08 15.80 -3.43
N CYS A 37 -3.25 15.56 -2.83
CA CYS A 37 -3.78 14.20 -2.63
C CYS A 37 -4.89 13.87 -3.64
N ALA A 38 -4.57 14.02 -4.92
CA ALA A 38 -5.53 13.84 -6.01
C ALA A 38 -6.17 12.44 -6.06
N PHE A 39 -5.49 11.40 -5.53
CA PHE A 39 -6.02 10.04 -5.44
C PHE A 39 -7.24 9.92 -4.51
N ILE A 40 -7.41 10.85 -3.56
CA ILE A 40 -8.59 10.90 -2.67
C ILE A 40 -9.82 11.35 -3.47
N SER A 41 -9.66 12.36 -4.33
CA SER A 41 -10.72 12.88 -5.21
C SER A 41 -11.01 11.99 -6.42
N GLY A 42 -10.04 11.17 -6.86
CA GLY A 42 -10.16 10.30 -8.03
C GLY A 42 -10.84 8.95 -7.76
N GLN A 43 -11.21 8.65 -6.51
CA GLN A 43 -11.94 7.41 -6.20
C GLN A 43 -13.32 7.48 -6.87
N PRO A 44 -13.70 6.49 -7.71
CA PRO A 44 -14.94 6.52 -8.46
C PRO A 44 -16.13 6.79 -7.54
N THR A 45 -16.97 7.73 -7.94
CA THR A 45 -18.29 7.93 -7.34
C THR A 45 -19.07 6.64 -7.60
N TYR A 46 -19.35 5.89 -6.56
CA TYR A 46 -20.02 4.60 -6.67
C TYR A 46 -21.41 4.82 -7.28
N ILE A 47 -21.68 4.13 -8.38
CA ILE A 47 -23.04 3.94 -8.86
C ILE A 47 -23.37 2.49 -8.54
N VAL A 48 -24.24 2.28 -7.53
CA VAL A 48 -24.82 0.97 -7.23
C VAL A 48 -25.83 0.70 -8.34
N ASN A 49 -25.36 0.24 -9.49
CA ASN A 49 -26.19 0.17 -10.70
C ASN A 49 -27.06 -1.08 -10.79
N GLU A 50 -26.93 -2.03 -9.87
CA GLU A 50 -27.73 -3.24 -9.88
C GLU A 50 -28.20 -3.59 -8.47
N THR A 51 -29.48 -3.96 -8.36
CA THR A 51 -30.01 -4.55 -7.12
C THR A 51 -29.45 -5.96 -7.03
N PRO A 52 -28.64 -6.31 -6.02
CA PRO A 52 -28.07 -7.64 -5.91
C PRO A 52 -29.16 -8.71 -5.77
N ASP A 53 -28.91 -9.93 -6.26
CA ASP A 53 -29.81 -11.06 -6.03
C ASP A 53 -29.93 -11.41 -4.53
N SER A 54 -30.92 -12.24 -4.19
CA SER A 54 -31.19 -12.60 -2.79
C SER A 54 -30.03 -13.28 -2.06
N LEU A 55 -29.22 -14.08 -2.77
CA LEU A 55 -28.08 -14.78 -2.19
C LEU A 55 -26.91 -13.82 -1.94
N THR A 56 -26.67 -12.90 -2.88
CA THR A 56 -25.69 -11.82 -2.72
C THR A 56 -26.09 -10.90 -1.57
N MET A 57 -27.38 -10.55 -1.44
CA MET A 57 -27.92 -9.79 -0.30
C MET A 57 -27.74 -10.53 1.03
N TYR A 58 -27.94 -11.85 1.06
CA TYR A 58 -27.70 -12.67 2.25
C TYR A 58 -26.24 -12.55 2.70
N TYR A 59 -25.27 -12.76 1.81
CA TYR A 59 -23.86 -12.69 2.19
C TYR A 59 -23.37 -11.28 2.49
N LEU A 60 -23.99 -10.25 1.91
CA LEU A 60 -23.74 -8.86 2.30
C LEU A 60 -24.18 -8.60 3.75
N ALA A 61 -25.32 -9.15 4.17
CA ALA A 61 -25.79 -9.04 5.55
C ALA A 61 -24.86 -9.78 6.53
N VAL A 62 -24.44 -11.00 6.17
CA VAL A 62 -23.45 -11.78 6.95
C VAL A 62 -22.14 -11.00 7.09
N TRP A 63 -21.63 -10.45 5.99
CA TRP A 63 -20.44 -9.61 6.01
C TRP A 63 -20.59 -8.41 6.95
N LYS A 64 -21.67 -7.63 6.82
CA LYS A 64 -21.92 -6.45 7.66
C LYS A 64 -21.93 -6.83 9.14
N HIS A 65 -22.63 -7.91 9.51
CA HIS A 65 -22.68 -8.38 10.89
C HIS A 65 -21.29 -8.74 11.42
N LYS A 66 -20.55 -9.58 10.69
CA LYS A 66 -19.21 -10.05 11.07
C LYS A 66 -18.17 -8.93 11.09
N PHE A 67 -18.30 -7.96 10.19
CA PHE A 67 -17.47 -6.77 10.15
C PHE A 67 -17.71 -5.88 11.37
N MET A 68 -18.97 -5.64 11.74
CA MET A 68 -19.30 -4.87 12.94
C MET A 68 -18.82 -5.59 14.21
N GLU A 69 -19.03 -6.90 14.32
CA GLU A 69 -18.55 -7.73 15.42
C GLU A 69 -17.03 -7.64 15.58
N ARG A 70 -16.28 -7.89 14.50
CA ARG A 70 -14.80 -7.90 14.51
C ARG A 70 -14.19 -6.54 14.87
N ASN A 71 -14.85 -5.45 14.50
CA ASN A 71 -14.34 -4.09 14.70
C ASN A 71 -15.04 -3.33 15.84
N GLY A 72 -15.88 -3.99 16.64
CA GLY A 72 -16.57 -3.39 17.78
C GLY A 72 -17.47 -2.21 17.41
N LEU A 73 -18.15 -2.28 16.26
CA LEU A 73 -19.05 -1.24 15.76
C LEU A 73 -20.50 -1.53 16.11
N ASN A 74 -21.25 -0.46 16.35
CA ASN A 74 -22.71 -0.51 16.26
C ASN A 74 -23.16 -0.08 14.85
N GLU A 75 -24.44 -0.27 14.57
CA GLU A 75 -25.02 0.02 13.25
C GLU A 75 -24.89 1.50 12.85
N SER A 76 -25.09 2.44 13.78
CA SER A 76 -24.95 3.86 13.50
C SER A 76 -23.53 4.20 13.04
N ARG A 77 -22.50 3.73 13.77
CA ARG A 77 -21.10 3.96 13.41
C ARG A 77 -20.73 3.29 12.09
N PHE A 78 -21.22 2.08 11.84
CA PHE A 78 -21.01 1.40 10.56
C PHE A 78 -21.58 2.22 9.40
N ASN A 79 -22.86 2.63 9.46
CA ASN A 79 -23.51 3.38 8.39
C ASN A 79 -22.86 4.75 8.16
N THR A 80 -22.30 5.38 9.21
CA THR A 80 -21.55 6.63 9.09
C THR A 80 -20.23 6.42 8.35
N LEU A 81 -19.42 5.45 8.79
CA LEU A 81 -18.02 5.31 8.36
C LEU A 81 -17.82 4.41 7.14
N ILE A 82 -18.76 3.52 6.83
CA ILE A 82 -18.63 2.52 5.77
C ILE A 82 -19.68 2.78 4.70
N LYS A 83 -19.23 3.01 3.47
CA LYS A 83 -20.07 3.14 2.28
C LYS A 83 -19.90 1.91 1.40
N TYR A 84 -20.97 1.14 1.28
CA TYR A 84 -21.01 0.01 0.36
C TYR A 84 -20.80 0.49 -1.09
N VAL A 85 -19.99 -0.25 -1.86
CA VAL A 85 -19.77 0.01 -3.28
C VAL A 85 -20.37 -1.13 -4.11
N SER A 86 -19.91 -2.36 -3.87
CA SER A 86 -20.33 -3.54 -4.63
C SER A 86 -20.13 -4.81 -3.81
N GLY A 87 -20.88 -5.85 -4.17
CA GLY A 87 -20.80 -7.18 -3.59
C GLY A 87 -21.15 -8.19 -4.67
N ALA A 88 -20.35 -9.26 -4.78
CA ALA A 88 -20.57 -10.27 -5.80
C ALA A 88 -20.06 -11.64 -5.37
N LEU A 89 -20.76 -12.67 -5.85
CA LEU A 89 -20.29 -14.05 -5.83
C LEU A 89 -19.36 -14.29 -7.02
N GLN A 90 -18.15 -14.77 -6.75
CA GLN A 90 -17.13 -15.00 -7.75
C GLN A 90 -16.63 -16.45 -7.67
N PRO A 91 -16.58 -17.18 -8.79
CA PRO A 91 -15.88 -18.46 -8.83
C PRO A 91 -14.43 -18.27 -8.41
N TRP A 92 -13.96 -19.09 -7.48
CA TRP A 92 -12.58 -19.02 -6.98
C TRP A 92 -12.03 -20.40 -6.65
N ARG A 93 -11.20 -20.92 -7.58
CA ARG A 93 -10.48 -22.21 -7.56
C ARG A 93 -11.32 -23.43 -7.17
N GLU A 94 -11.70 -23.53 -5.90
CA GLU A 94 -12.33 -24.68 -5.25
C GLU A 94 -13.74 -24.33 -4.74
N GLY A 95 -14.50 -23.55 -5.51
CA GLY A 95 -15.86 -23.14 -5.15
C GLY A 95 -16.13 -21.67 -5.44
N VAL A 96 -16.86 -21.03 -4.53
CA VAL A 96 -17.34 -19.64 -4.69
C VAL A 96 -16.92 -18.81 -3.48
N SER A 97 -16.43 -17.62 -3.75
CA SER A 97 -16.17 -16.60 -2.73
C SER A 97 -17.14 -15.44 -2.88
N PHE A 98 -17.54 -14.87 -1.76
CA PHE A 98 -18.20 -13.57 -1.74
C PHE A 98 -17.12 -12.50 -1.58
N ARG A 99 -17.11 -11.54 -2.51
CA ARG A 99 -16.25 -10.36 -2.46
C ARG A 99 -17.12 -9.12 -2.25
N VAL A 100 -16.71 -8.26 -1.35
CA VAL A 100 -17.35 -6.97 -1.07
C VAL A 100 -16.32 -5.86 -1.18
N ASP A 101 -16.68 -4.82 -1.92
CA ASP A 101 -15.93 -3.56 -1.99
C ASP A 101 -16.71 -2.50 -1.24
N PHE A 102 -16.00 -1.73 -0.42
CA PHE A 102 -16.56 -0.63 0.34
C PHE A 102 -15.54 0.50 0.45
N VAL A 103 -16.02 1.67 0.87
CA VAL A 103 -15.21 2.82 1.20
C VAL A 103 -15.32 3.08 2.69
N TYR A 104 -14.17 3.17 3.36
CA TYR A 104 -14.06 3.72 4.70
C TYR A 104 -13.86 5.23 4.61
N GLU A 105 -14.70 6.01 5.30
CA GLU A 105 -14.67 7.47 5.33
C GLU A 105 -14.61 7.98 6.77
N GLN A 106 -13.61 8.79 7.08
CA GLN A 106 -13.49 9.51 8.34
C GLN A 106 -12.76 10.83 8.14
N ASP A 107 -13.39 11.94 8.54
CA ASP A 107 -12.85 13.29 8.36
C ASP A 107 -12.46 13.56 6.88
N TRP A 108 -11.17 13.73 6.59
CA TRP A 108 -10.64 13.88 5.23
C TRP A 108 -10.19 12.55 4.60
N LEU A 109 -10.10 11.47 5.38
CA LEU A 109 -9.58 10.18 4.94
C LEU A 109 -10.66 9.37 4.23
N ARG A 110 -10.31 8.85 3.05
CA ARG A 110 -11.14 7.97 2.23
C ARG A 110 -10.31 6.80 1.73
N ILE A 111 -10.62 5.58 2.17
CA ILE A 111 -9.91 4.35 1.79
C ILE A 111 -10.89 3.41 1.10
N ARG A 112 -10.62 3.03 -0.15
CA ARG A 112 -11.33 1.92 -0.80
C ARG A 112 -10.73 0.60 -0.32
N TYR A 113 -11.57 -0.32 0.11
CA TYR A 113 -11.15 -1.61 0.64
C TYR A 113 -12.01 -2.73 0.08
N SER A 114 -11.42 -3.92 -0.02
CA SER A 114 -12.09 -5.12 -0.49
C SER A 114 -11.90 -6.23 0.54
N GLU A 115 -12.99 -6.84 0.97
CA GLU A 115 -12.95 -8.08 1.74
C GLU A 115 -13.46 -9.24 0.89
N GLN A 116 -12.90 -10.43 1.13
CA GLN A 116 -13.33 -11.64 0.44
C GLN A 116 -13.26 -12.82 1.39
N PHE A 117 -14.30 -13.65 1.38
CA PHE A 117 -14.36 -14.91 2.13
C PHE A 117 -15.09 -15.98 1.35
N ARG A 118 -14.80 -17.25 1.65
CA ARG A 118 -15.40 -18.40 0.96
C ARG A 118 -16.83 -18.66 1.46
N VAL A 119 -17.73 -18.94 0.51
CA VAL A 119 -19.15 -19.18 0.79
C VAL A 119 -19.68 -20.49 0.19
N ASN A 120 -18.89 -21.16 -0.64
CA ASN A 120 -19.17 -22.49 -1.14
C ASN A 120 -17.84 -23.20 -1.42
N TYR A 121 -17.79 -24.49 -1.09
CA TYR A 121 -16.68 -25.37 -1.43
C TYR A 121 -17.15 -26.37 -2.46
N ASP A 122 -16.42 -26.46 -3.57
CA ASP A 122 -16.67 -27.44 -4.61
C ASP A 122 -16.28 -28.84 -4.11
N PRO A 123 -17.21 -29.82 -4.11
CA PRO A 123 -16.96 -31.16 -3.60
C PRO A 123 -15.91 -31.94 -4.40
N GLU A 124 -15.72 -31.63 -5.68
CA GLU A 124 -14.80 -32.36 -6.58
C GLU A 124 -13.36 -31.87 -6.41
N THR A 125 -13.18 -30.57 -6.22
CA THR A 125 -11.85 -29.93 -6.19
C THR A 125 -11.34 -29.68 -4.78
N THR A 126 -12.22 -29.57 -3.78
CA THR A 126 -11.82 -29.36 -2.37
C THR A 126 -11.40 -30.69 -1.73
N LYS A 127 -10.10 -30.88 -1.45
CA LYS A 127 -9.61 -32.10 -0.77
C LYS A 127 -10.17 -32.25 0.65
N ALA A 128 -10.29 -33.48 1.15
CA ALA A 128 -10.85 -33.82 2.48
C ALA A 128 -10.07 -33.26 3.69
N TYR A 129 -8.86 -32.72 3.50
CA TYR A 129 -7.92 -32.46 4.59
C TYR A 129 -8.13 -31.15 5.36
N VAL A 130 -9.13 -30.33 4.99
CA VAL A 130 -9.30 -28.99 5.55
C VAL A 130 -10.78 -28.78 5.90
N VAL A 131 -11.10 -29.05 7.17
CA VAL A 131 -12.34 -28.72 7.90
C VAL A 131 -13.62 -29.53 7.58
N ASP A 132 -14.37 -29.86 8.62
CA ASP A 132 -15.75 -30.39 8.59
C ASP A 132 -16.74 -29.30 8.13
N VAL A 133 -16.58 -28.86 6.88
CA VAL A 133 -17.40 -27.82 6.26
C VAL A 133 -18.22 -28.45 5.14
N PRO A 134 -19.53 -28.17 5.06
CA PRO A 134 -20.37 -28.67 3.97
C PRO A 134 -19.87 -28.28 2.59
N ARG A 135 -19.99 -29.21 1.64
CA ARG A 135 -19.53 -29.06 0.25
C ARG A 135 -20.70 -29.16 -0.71
N GLY A 136 -20.58 -28.51 -1.86
CA GLY A 136 -21.64 -28.45 -2.88
C GLY A 136 -22.85 -27.62 -2.46
N VAL A 137 -22.78 -26.95 -1.30
CA VAL A 137 -23.86 -26.11 -0.77
C VAL A 137 -23.30 -24.76 -0.32
N TYR A 138 -24.14 -23.74 -0.42
CA TYR A 138 -23.83 -22.41 0.08
C TYR A 138 -23.84 -22.43 1.62
N LEU A 139 -22.79 -21.88 2.23
CA LEU A 139 -22.58 -21.91 3.67
C LEU A 139 -23.51 -20.95 4.38
N THR A 140 -23.99 -21.36 5.55
CA THR A 140 -24.64 -20.48 6.52
C THR A 140 -23.62 -19.61 7.23
N GLU A 141 -24.07 -18.52 7.85
CA GLU A 141 -23.21 -17.64 8.66
C GLU A 141 -22.36 -18.39 9.69
N SER A 142 -22.93 -19.35 10.42
CA SER A 142 -22.21 -20.15 11.43
C SER A 142 -21.13 -21.06 10.85
N GLN A 143 -21.18 -21.36 9.54
CA GLN A 143 -20.22 -22.21 8.84
C GLN A 143 -19.10 -21.42 8.17
N ILE A 144 -19.22 -20.10 8.08
CA ILE A 144 -18.18 -19.24 7.50
C ILE A 144 -17.10 -18.99 8.55
N LEU A 145 -15.89 -19.49 8.26
CA LEU A 145 -14.74 -19.36 9.13
C LEU A 145 -13.82 -18.24 8.62
N PHE A 146 -14.00 -17.02 9.12
CA PHE A 146 -13.15 -15.87 8.82
C PHE A 146 -11.77 -16.03 9.46
N ARG A 147 -10.82 -16.67 8.76
CA ARG A 147 -9.37 -16.79 9.06
C ARG A 147 -8.68 -17.86 8.19
N GLN A 148 -9.31 -18.31 7.11
CA GLN A 148 -8.65 -19.24 6.20
C GLN A 148 -7.50 -18.53 5.48
N PRO A 149 -6.44 -19.24 5.05
CA PRO A 149 -5.28 -18.65 4.36
C PRO A 149 -5.61 -17.80 3.11
N TRP A 150 -6.85 -17.91 2.62
CA TRP A 150 -7.32 -17.28 1.38
C TRP A 150 -8.41 -16.23 1.63
N ASP A 151 -8.85 -16.04 2.88
CA ASP A 151 -9.78 -14.99 3.23
C ASP A 151 -8.99 -13.68 3.37
N ASN A 152 -9.43 -12.65 2.65
CA ASN A 152 -8.95 -11.30 2.89
C ASN A 152 -9.91 -10.59 3.83
N VAL A 153 -9.96 -11.06 5.07
CA VAL A 153 -10.81 -10.47 6.11
C VAL A 153 -9.95 -10.20 7.33
N GLN A 154 -9.59 -8.93 7.50
CA GLN A 154 -8.71 -8.47 8.57
C GLN A 154 -9.45 -7.47 9.46
N PRO A 155 -9.11 -7.38 10.75
CA PRO A 155 -9.51 -6.22 11.55
C PRO A 155 -8.89 -4.95 10.97
N ILE A 156 -9.66 -3.86 10.96
CA ILE A 156 -9.15 -2.53 10.66
C ILE A 156 -9.49 -1.61 11.84
N GLN A 157 -8.59 -0.68 12.16
CA GLN A 157 -8.77 0.24 13.26
C GLN A 157 -9.71 1.36 12.81
N ILE A 158 -10.97 1.23 13.21
CA ILE A 158 -12.05 2.13 12.78
C ILE A 158 -12.32 3.17 13.86
N GLY A 159 -12.41 4.45 13.46
CA GLY A 159 -12.78 5.53 14.36
C GLY A 159 -11.64 6.09 15.20
N ALA A 160 -10.39 5.67 14.96
CA ALA A 160 -9.25 6.29 15.62
C ALA A 160 -9.09 7.72 15.13
N LYS A 161 -8.88 8.66 16.06
CA LYS A 161 -8.66 10.07 15.72
C LYS A 161 -7.39 10.20 14.87
N LEU A 162 -7.50 10.88 13.73
CA LEU A 162 -6.34 11.15 12.88
C LEU A 162 -5.40 12.17 13.56
N ALA A 163 -4.10 11.95 13.44
CA ALA A 163 -3.06 12.86 13.93
C ALA A 163 -2.95 14.14 13.09
N PHE A 164 -3.49 14.14 11.87
CA PHE A 164 -3.34 15.21 10.89
C PHE A 164 -4.72 15.75 10.49
N SER A 165 -4.81 17.07 10.33
CA SER A 165 -6.08 17.73 9.97
C SER A 165 -6.41 17.63 8.48
N SER A 166 -5.40 17.32 7.66
CA SER A 166 -5.54 17.10 6.22
C SER A 166 -4.50 16.12 5.68
N CYS A 167 -4.71 15.64 4.45
CA CYS A 167 -3.70 14.85 3.74
C CYS A 167 -2.42 15.66 3.44
N ALA A 168 -2.56 16.96 3.17
CA ALA A 168 -1.43 17.85 2.94
C ALA A 168 -0.56 17.98 4.21
N ASP A 169 -1.19 18.07 5.38
CA ASP A 169 -0.48 18.09 6.67
C ASP A 169 0.29 16.80 6.91
N ALA A 170 -0.33 15.65 6.64
CA ALA A 170 0.31 14.34 6.77
C ALA A 170 1.52 14.20 5.83
N CYS A 171 1.38 14.64 4.58
CA CYS A 171 2.48 14.68 3.61
C CYS A 171 3.62 15.61 4.06
N GLN A 172 3.30 16.81 4.54
CA GLN A 172 4.32 17.75 5.00
C GLN A 172 5.05 17.22 6.24
N ALA A 173 4.32 16.59 7.16
CA ALA A 173 4.91 15.92 8.31
C ALA A 173 5.83 14.77 7.88
N LEU A 174 5.43 13.95 6.90
CA LEU A 174 6.24 12.87 6.35
C LEU A 174 7.57 13.42 5.78
N LYS A 175 7.52 14.44 4.92
CA LYS A 175 8.71 15.08 4.35
C LYS A 175 9.63 15.64 5.43
N THR A 176 9.06 16.32 6.42
CA THR A 176 9.82 16.93 7.51
C THR A 176 10.54 15.87 8.35
N LYS A 177 9.85 14.79 8.71
CA LYS A 177 10.41 13.70 9.54
C LYS A 177 11.45 12.87 8.80
N THR A 178 11.26 12.65 7.49
CA THR A 178 12.13 11.80 6.68
C THR A 178 13.23 12.56 5.93
N LYS A 179 13.11 13.88 5.85
CA LYS A 179 14.03 14.80 5.13
C LYS A 179 14.06 14.60 3.61
N TYR A 180 13.01 14.01 3.03
CA TYR A 180 12.86 13.86 1.57
C TYR A 180 11.78 14.78 1.02
N PRO A 181 12.11 15.99 0.51
CA PRO A 181 11.12 16.94 0.00
C PRO A 181 10.46 16.48 -1.32
N VAL A 182 11.08 15.52 -2.02
CA VAL A 182 10.56 14.94 -3.27
C VAL A 182 9.36 14.01 -3.08
N LEU A 183 9.04 13.60 -1.84
CA LEU A 183 7.93 12.68 -1.56
C LEU A 183 6.59 13.32 -1.94
N LYS A 184 5.88 12.68 -2.87
CA LYS A 184 4.51 13.04 -3.27
C LYS A 184 3.52 11.98 -2.78
N PRO A 185 2.35 12.37 -2.24
CA PRO A 185 1.28 11.45 -1.87
C PRO A 185 0.87 10.54 -3.05
N SER A 186 0.78 9.23 -2.82
CA SER A 186 0.38 8.25 -3.85
C SER A 186 -0.94 7.57 -3.51
N GLU A 187 -1.08 7.06 -2.28
CA GLU A 187 -2.26 6.31 -1.86
C GLU A 187 -2.41 6.24 -0.34
N VAL A 188 -3.59 5.84 0.12
CA VAL A 188 -3.88 5.56 1.54
C VAL A 188 -4.41 4.13 1.68
N LEU A 189 -3.82 3.35 2.58
CA LEU A 189 -4.16 1.94 2.78
C LEU A 189 -4.06 1.56 4.26
N PHE A 190 -4.78 0.50 4.66
CA PHE A 190 -4.64 -0.13 5.98
C PHE A 190 -3.47 -1.13 6.08
N TYR A 191 -2.80 -1.43 4.95
CA TYR A 191 -1.68 -2.36 4.89
C TYR A 191 -0.62 -1.87 3.89
N ALA A 192 0.64 -2.29 4.08
CA ALA A 192 1.69 -2.05 3.10
C ALA A 192 1.60 -3.07 1.95
N PRO A 193 1.63 -2.63 0.69
CA PRO A 193 1.85 -3.52 -0.44
C PRO A 193 3.32 -3.99 -0.46
N THR A 194 3.67 -5.06 0.28
CA THR A 194 4.97 -5.79 0.19
C THR A 194 6.27 -4.95 0.35
N PRO A 195 7.46 -5.56 0.42
CA PRO A 195 8.04 -6.17 1.62
C PRO A 195 8.49 -5.14 2.68
N LEU A 196 7.78 -4.03 2.87
CA LEU A 196 8.06 -3.13 3.99
C LEU A 196 7.64 -3.84 5.29
N GLN A 197 8.61 -4.41 6.00
CA GLN A 197 8.43 -5.20 7.23
C GLN A 197 7.50 -4.53 8.25
N THR A 198 6.72 -5.40 8.93
CA THR A 198 6.04 -5.21 10.22
C THR A 198 5.30 -3.87 10.41
N ILE A 199 4.36 -3.57 9.51
CA ILE A 199 3.30 -2.61 9.88
C ILE A 199 2.26 -3.36 10.73
N PRO A 200 1.85 -2.83 11.90
CA PRO A 200 0.64 -3.27 12.58
C PRO A 200 -0.55 -3.24 11.60
N SER A 201 -1.08 -4.40 11.23
CA SER A 201 -2.15 -4.51 10.23
C SER A 201 -3.47 -4.08 10.87
N ASN A 202 -3.83 -2.80 10.74
CA ASN A 202 -5.14 -2.26 11.08
C ASN A 202 -5.18 -0.74 10.99
N GLU A 203 -4.07 -0.02 11.16
CA GLU A 203 -4.08 1.44 11.14
C GLU A 203 -3.93 1.99 9.71
N PRO A 204 -4.51 3.16 9.39
CA PRO A 204 -4.38 3.75 8.06
C PRO A 204 -3.03 4.46 7.88
N TYR A 205 -2.40 4.25 6.74
CA TYR A 205 -1.13 4.87 6.34
C TYR A 205 -1.30 5.68 5.06
N LEU A 206 -0.63 6.83 5.00
CA LEU A 206 -0.36 7.54 3.74
C LEU A 206 0.96 7.05 3.19
N PHE A 207 0.94 6.54 1.95
CA PHE A 207 2.11 6.16 1.19
C PHE A 207 2.46 7.24 0.17
N SER A 208 3.75 7.51 0.05
CA SER A 208 4.30 8.52 -0.85
C SER A 208 5.51 7.96 -1.58
N ALA A 209 5.76 8.47 -2.78
CA ALA A 209 6.95 8.16 -3.55
C ALA A 209 7.51 9.43 -4.20
N GLY A 210 8.80 9.42 -4.53
CA GLY A 210 9.45 10.53 -5.21
C GLY A 210 10.76 10.12 -5.87
N THR A 211 11.13 10.81 -6.95
CA THR A 211 12.41 10.59 -7.64
C THR A 211 13.48 11.47 -7.01
N ILE A 212 14.56 10.84 -6.54
CA ILE A 212 15.76 11.54 -6.04
C ILE A 212 16.63 11.92 -7.23
N ASP A 213 16.93 10.94 -8.09
CA ASP A 213 17.80 11.09 -9.26
C ASP A 213 17.37 10.12 -10.35
N SER A 214 16.75 10.64 -11.42
CA SER A 214 16.30 9.82 -12.55
C SER A 214 17.46 9.25 -13.36
N THR A 215 18.63 9.88 -13.36
CA THR A 215 19.79 9.42 -14.13
C THR A 215 20.44 8.20 -13.49
N ALA A 216 20.38 8.11 -12.17
CA ALA A 216 20.87 6.97 -11.38
C ALA A 216 19.76 5.96 -11.01
N ASN A 217 18.54 6.14 -11.54
CA ASN A 217 17.36 5.35 -11.18
C ASN A 217 17.09 5.31 -9.66
N ARG A 218 17.30 6.43 -8.95
CA ARG A 218 17.12 6.51 -7.49
C ARG A 218 15.79 7.17 -7.13
N CYS A 219 14.99 6.45 -6.37
CA CYS A 219 13.73 6.90 -5.82
C CYS A 219 13.71 6.73 -4.30
N VAL A 220 12.75 7.39 -3.66
CA VAL A 220 12.42 7.23 -2.25
C VAL A 220 10.96 6.84 -2.11
N PHE A 221 10.70 5.90 -1.21
CA PHE A 221 9.37 5.46 -0.81
C PHE A 221 9.19 5.80 0.65
N GLY A 222 8.13 6.54 0.97
CA GLY A 222 7.83 7.01 2.31
C GLY A 222 6.45 6.56 2.76
N ARG A 223 6.29 6.42 4.07
CA ARG A 223 4.99 6.17 4.69
C ARG A 223 4.87 6.95 5.99
N ILE A 224 3.64 7.36 6.31
CA ILE A 224 3.30 7.91 7.62
C ILE A 224 2.00 7.30 8.13
N ASN A 225 2.03 6.83 9.37
CA ASN A 225 0.85 6.36 10.08
C ASN A 225 -0.06 7.56 10.39
N LEU A 226 -1.33 7.50 9.97
CA LEU A 226 -2.26 8.62 10.10
C LEU A 226 -2.86 8.78 11.49
N VAL A 227 -2.64 7.83 12.40
CA VAL A 227 -3.10 7.85 13.80
C VAL A 227 -1.97 8.22 14.75
N THR A 228 -0.79 7.61 14.60
CA THR A 228 0.36 7.83 15.50
C THR A 228 1.33 8.90 14.98
N GLY A 229 1.30 9.18 13.68
CA GLY A 229 2.27 10.04 13.01
C GLY A 229 3.67 9.44 12.86
N GLU A 230 3.88 8.16 13.16
CA GLU A 230 5.14 7.47 12.89
C GLU A 230 5.44 7.51 11.39
N ALA A 231 6.65 7.93 11.01
CA ALA A 231 7.05 8.11 9.63
C ALA A 231 8.34 7.35 9.32
N GLN A 232 8.41 6.74 8.14
CA GLN A 232 9.58 6.01 7.67
C GLN A 232 9.75 6.27 6.17
N ALA A 233 11.00 6.25 5.70
CA ALA A 233 11.32 6.30 4.28
C ALA A 233 12.54 5.42 3.97
N SER A 234 12.56 4.87 2.77
CA SER A 234 13.67 4.07 2.24
C SER A 234 13.95 4.46 0.80
N GLU A 235 15.23 4.60 0.46
CA GLU A 235 15.65 4.72 -0.93
C GLU A 235 15.66 3.36 -1.62
N GLY A 236 15.40 3.36 -2.93
CA GLY A 236 15.47 2.17 -3.77
C GLY A 236 15.47 2.55 -5.25
N PRO A 237 15.58 1.54 -6.14
CA PRO A 237 15.39 1.79 -7.56
C PRO A 237 13.99 2.34 -7.82
N CYS A 238 13.84 3.25 -8.78
CA CYS A 238 12.51 3.61 -9.25
C CYS A 238 11.86 2.39 -9.91
N TRP A 239 10.57 2.15 -9.63
CA TRP A 239 9.82 1.13 -10.33
C TRP A 239 9.64 1.58 -11.78
N ILE A 240 10.06 0.74 -12.72
CA ILE A 240 9.73 0.90 -14.13
C ILE A 240 8.35 0.24 -14.27
N ASN A 241 7.31 1.05 -14.40
CA ASN A 241 5.98 0.56 -14.77
C ASN A 241 5.93 0.19 -16.25
#